data_AF-A0A316DM08-F1
#
_entry.id   AF-A0A316DM08-F1
#
_cell.length_a   1.000
_cell.length_b   1.000
_cell.length_c   1.000
_cell.angle_alpha   90.00
_cell.angle_beta   90.00
_cell.angle_gamma   90.00
#
_symmetry.space_group_name_H-M   'P 1'
#
loop_
_entity.id
_entity.type
_entity.pdbx_description
1 polymer ?
#
loop_
_entity_poly.entity_id
_entity_poly.type
_entity_poly.pdbx_seq_one_letter_code
_entity_poly.pdbx_strand_id
1 'polypeptide(L)'
;MKNKSFLFISCDEAKHICDKAQYNEATTWEKFKLNLRYLWCHITRAYVNRNKKLTKAVKSSKITCLKNSEKQQLKEVFHEELEKQHH
;
A
#
# COMPACT_ATOMS: atom_id res chain seq x y z
N MET A 1 -3.82 -22.47 23.76
CA MET A 1 -4.41 -21.65 22.67
C MET A 1 -4.42 -20.21 23.15
N LYS A 2 -3.75 -19.27 22.46
CA LYS A 2 -3.67 -17.88 22.93
C LYS A 2 -5.04 -17.22 22.70
N ASN A 3 -5.74 -16.92 23.79
CA ASN A 3 -6.99 -16.16 23.81
C ASN A 3 -6.72 -14.77 23.22
N LYS A 4 -6.80 -14.65 21.89
CA LYS A 4 -6.83 -13.35 21.21
C LYS A 4 -8.18 -12.74 21.53
N SER A 5 -8.23 -11.88 22.54
CA SER A 5 -9.39 -11.02 22.76
C SER A 5 -9.71 -10.33 21.43
N PHE A 6 -10.99 -10.35 21.05
CA PHE A 6 -11.50 -9.85 19.76
C PHE A 6 -11.04 -8.41 19.43
N LEU A 7 -10.73 -7.63 20.46
CA LEU A 7 -10.26 -6.24 20.39
C LEU A 7 -8.73 -6.09 20.35
N PHE A 8 -7.98 -7.15 20.64
CA PHE A 8 -6.52 -7.13 20.79
C PHE A 8 -5.83 -7.92 19.68
N ILE A 9 -5.75 -7.30 18.49
CA ILE A 9 -4.95 -7.81 17.37
C ILE A 9 -3.45 -7.83 17.73
N SER A 10 -2.69 -8.77 17.20
CA SER A 10 -1.23 -8.84 17.36
C SER A 10 -0.53 -7.69 16.65
N CYS A 11 0.78 -7.48 16.94
CA CYS A 11 1.58 -6.51 16.19
C CYS A 11 1.63 -6.82 14.69
N ASP A 12 1.73 -8.10 14.32
CA ASP A 12 1.84 -8.50 12.91
C ASP A 12 0.50 -8.39 12.19
N GLU A 13 -0.61 -8.70 12.87
CA GLU A 13 -1.96 -8.42 12.36
C GLU A 13 -2.18 -6.92 12.17
N ALA A 14 -1.68 -6.09 13.09
CA ALA A 14 -1.77 -4.64 12.97
C ALA A 14 -0.94 -4.10 11.80
N LYS A 15 0.25 -4.66 11.52
CA LYS A 15 1.04 -4.31 10.32
C LYS A 15 0.27 -4.66 9.05
N HIS A 16 -0.29 -5.87 8.98
CA HIS A 16 -1.04 -6.30 7.81
C HIS A 16 -2.29 -5.44 7.57
N ILE A 17 -3.03 -5.09 8.63
CA ILE A 17 -4.16 -4.16 8.53
C ILE A 17 -3.70 -2.76 8.10
N CYS A 18 -2.54 -2.28 8.58
CA CYS A 18 -1.97 -1.02 8.14
C CYS A 18 -1.63 -1.03 6.65
N ASP A 19 -1.09 -2.13 6.13
CA ASP A 19 -0.78 -2.28 4.70
C ASP A 19 -2.08 -2.27 3.88
N LYS A 20 -3.08 -3.07 4.27
CA LYS A 20 -4.43 -3.02 3.66
C LYS A 20 -5.02 -1.62 3.67
N ALA A 21 -4.87 -0.88 4.77
CA ALA A 21 -5.39 0.47 4.89
C ALA A 21 -4.69 1.45 3.93
N GLN A 22 -3.40 1.24 3.63
CA GLN A 22 -2.65 2.05 2.66
C GLN A 22 -3.20 1.92 1.24
N TYR A 23 -3.69 0.74 0.87
CA TYR A 23 -4.25 0.45 -0.45
C TYR A 23 -5.79 0.56 -0.52
N ASN A 24 -6.43 1.11 0.52
CA ASN A 24 -7.90 1.18 0.66
C ASN A 24 -8.61 -0.18 0.68
N GLU A 25 -7.91 -1.24 1.09
CA GLU A 25 -8.42 -2.61 1.18
C GLU A 25 -8.90 -2.98 2.59
N ALA A 26 -8.57 -2.15 3.60
CA ALA A 26 -8.97 -2.41 4.98
C ALA A 26 -10.45 -2.05 5.23
N THR A 27 -11.17 -2.99 5.84
CA THR A 27 -12.54 -2.80 6.31
C THR A 27 -12.63 -1.79 7.46
N THR A 28 -13.82 -1.22 7.67
CA THR A 28 -14.08 -0.29 8.78
C THR A 28 -13.77 -0.93 10.14
N TRP A 29 -14.10 -2.22 10.32
CA TRP A 29 -13.82 -2.95 11.56
C TRP A 29 -12.33 -3.19 11.79
N GLU A 30 -11.56 -3.51 10.73
CA GLU A 30 -10.10 -3.62 10.82
C GLU A 30 -9.47 -2.28 11.21
N LYS A 31 -9.93 -1.17 10.62
CA LYS A 31 -9.45 0.19 10.98
C LYS A 31 -9.75 0.54 12.44
N PHE A 32 -10.93 0.17 12.97
CA PHE A 32 -11.25 0.36 14.39
C PHE A 32 -10.30 -0.41 15.31
N LYS A 33 -10.06 -1.71 15.04
CA LYS A 33 -9.10 -2.53 15.80
C LYS A 33 -7.68 -1.95 15.73
N LEU A 34 -7.26 -1.46 14.56
CA LEU A 34 -5.96 -0.82 14.37
C LEU A 34 -5.83 0.46 15.20
N ASN A 35 -6.87 1.30 15.22
CA ASN A 35 -6.89 2.53 16.01
C ASN A 35 -6.77 2.23 17.51
N LEU A 36 -7.46 1.20 18.01
CA LEU A 36 -7.32 0.78 19.40
C LEU A 36 -5.88 0.33 19.70
N ARG A 37 -5.26 -0.50 18.85
CA ARG A 37 -3.86 -0.93 18.98
C ARG A 37 -2.87 0.25 18.96
N TYR A 38 -3.13 1.24 18.10
CA TYR A 38 -2.31 2.44 17.94
C TYR A 38 -2.21 3.30 19.22
N LEU A 39 -3.22 3.24 20.10
CA LEU A 39 -3.23 4.00 21.36
C LEU A 39 -2.17 3.53 22.36
N TRP A 40 -1.88 2.22 22.41
CA TRP A 40 -1.00 1.64 23.44
C TRP A 40 0.23 0.91 22.88
N CYS A 41 0.25 0.55 21.59
CA CYS A 41 1.39 -0.12 20.98
C CYS A 41 2.29 0.85 20.22
N HIS A 42 3.43 1.19 20.82
CA HIS A 42 4.43 2.09 20.21
C HIS A 42 4.97 1.56 18.87
N ILE A 43 5.08 0.24 18.70
CA ILE A 43 5.56 -0.41 17.47
C ILE A 43 4.57 -0.16 16.33
N THR A 44 3.28 -0.42 16.56
CA THR A 44 2.22 -0.15 15.58
C THR A 44 2.16 1.33 15.26
N ARG A 45 2.30 2.22 16.26
CA ARG A 45 2.36 3.67 16.05
C ARG A 45 3.53 4.08 15.15
N ALA A 46 4.73 3.56 15.40
CA ALA A 46 5.90 3.84 14.59
C ALA A 46 5.73 3.35 13.15
N TYR A 47 5.16 2.15 12.95
CA TYR A 47 4.88 1.59 11.64
C TYR A 47 3.90 2.46 10.83
N VAL A 48 2.76 2.80 11.44
CA VAL A 48 1.75 3.69 10.83
C VAL A 48 2.35 5.04 10.47
N ASN A 49 3.17 5.63 11.34
CA ASN A 49 3.80 6.92 11.07
C ASN A 49 4.78 6.86 9.90
N ARG A 50 5.57 5.78 9.77
CA ARG A 50 6.47 5.57 8.63
C ARG A 50 5.68 5.45 7.31
N ASN A 51 4.61 4.65 7.29
CA ASN A 51 3.77 4.50 6.09
C ASN A 51 3.05 5.80 5.69
N LYS A 52 2.57 6.58 6.66
CA LYS A 52 2.01 7.91 6.40
C LYS A 52 3.05 8.86 5.80
N LYS A 53 4.29 8.85 6.32
CA LYS A 53 5.39 9.67 5.80
C LYS A 53 5.74 9.26 4.36
N LEU A 54 5.82 7.97 4.07
CA LEU A 54 6.05 7.45 2.73
C LEU A 54 4.93 7.87 1.76
N THR A 55 3.67 7.67 2.16
CA THR A 55 2.51 8.07 1.35
C THR A 55 2.53 9.57 1.05
N LYS A 56 2.85 10.40 2.06
CA LYS A 56 2.98 11.85 1.88
C LYS A 56 4.11 12.19 0.90
N ALA A 57 5.28 11.56 1.04
CA ALA A 57 6.41 11.77 0.15
C ALA A 57 6.04 11.46 -1.31
N VAL A 58 5.46 10.28 -1.57
CA VAL A 58 5.00 9.85 -2.91
C VAL A 58 3.96 10.81 -3.50
N LYS A 59 2.98 11.24 -2.71
CA LYS A 59 1.97 12.22 -3.16
C LYS A 59 2.58 13.61 -3.42
N SER A 60 3.56 14.02 -2.62
CA SER A 60 4.22 15.32 -2.75
C SER A 60 5.21 15.38 -3.91
N SER A 61 5.78 14.25 -4.33
CA SER A 61 6.72 14.19 -5.46
C SER A 61 6.08 14.47 -6.82
N LYS A 62 4.77 14.77 -6.89
CA LYS A 62 4.01 15.09 -8.13
C LYS A 62 4.38 14.15 -9.28
N ILE A 63 4.54 12.87 -8.96
CA ILE A 63 5.00 11.86 -9.93
C ILE A 63 3.96 11.83 -11.04
N THR A 64 4.41 12.13 -12.24
CA THR A 64 3.58 12.03 -13.44
C THR A 64 3.71 10.61 -13.95
N CYS A 65 2.66 9.82 -13.76
CA CYS A 65 2.58 8.49 -14.35
C CYS A 65 2.27 8.60 -15.85
N LEU A 66 2.77 7.66 -16.65
CA LEU A 66 2.33 7.54 -18.05
C LEU A 66 0.82 7.38 -18.12
N LYS A 67 0.20 8.13 -19.03
CA LYS A 67 -1.19 7.93 -19.42
C LYS A 67 -1.34 6.56 -20.08
N ASN A 68 -2.54 6.00 -20.02
CA ASN A 68 -2.82 4.72 -20.68
C ASN A 68 -2.51 4.76 -22.18
N SER A 69 -2.78 5.89 -22.85
CA SER A 69 -2.46 6.10 -24.26
C SER A 69 -0.95 6.06 -24.53
N GLU A 70 -0.14 6.74 -23.70
CA GLU A 70 1.32 6.75 -23.83
C GLU A 70 1.89 5.34 -23.61
N LYS A 71 1.30 4.58 -22.68
CA LYS A 71 1.69 3.19 -22.42
C LYS A 71 1.31 2.26 -23.57
N GLN A 72 0.17 2.48 -24.23
CA GLN A 72 -0.25 1.73 -25.41
C GLN A 72 0.67 2.02 -26.59
N GLN A 73 0.93 3.30 -26.88
CA GLN A 73 1.87 3.73 -27.92
C GLN A 73 3.26 3.15 -27.69
N LEU A 74 3.76 3.18 -26.46
CA LEU A 74 5.07 2.59 -26.13
C LEU A 74 5.10 1.08 -26.42
N LYS A 75 4.00 0.36 -26.17
CA LYS A 75 3.90 -1.07 -26.47
C LYS A 75 3.85 -1.35 -27.97
N GLU A 76 3.08 -0.56 -28.72
CA GLU A 76 2.95 -0.68 -30.18
C GLU A 76 4.32 -0.46 -30.84
N VAL A 77 4.98 0.67 -30.52
CA VAL A 77 6.33 0.97 -31.02
C VAL A 77 7.32 -0.13 -30.64
N PHE A 78 7.29 -0.59 -29.39
CA PHE A 78 8.17 -1.67 -28.96
C PHE A 78 7.95 -2.96 -29.75
N HIS A 79 6.70 -3.30 -30.07
CA HIS A 79 6.39 -4.51 -30.84
C HIS A 79 6.81 -4.36 -32.30
N GLU A 80 6.55 -3.22 -32.93
CA GLU A 80 7.00 -2.93 -34.29
C GLU A 80 8.53 -3.04 -34.44
N GLU A 81 9.28 -2.51 -33.48
CA GLU A 81 10.75 -2.59 -33.49
C GLU A 81 11.26 -4.03 -33.26
N LEU A 82 10.57 -4.83 -32.45
CA LEU A 82 10.90 -6.25 -32.30
C LEU A 82 10.71 -7.03 -33.60
N GLU A 83 9.57 -6.83 -34.29
CA GLU A 83 9.30 -7.50 -35.57
C GLU A 83 10.33 -7.11 -36.64
N LYS A 84 10.80 -5.85 -36.65
CA LYS A 84 11.88 -5.40 -37.55
C LYS A 84 13.23 -6.06 -37.28
N GLN A 85 13.49 -6.52 -36.05
CA GLN A 85 14.74 -7.25 -35.72
C GLN A 85 14.70 -8.72 -36.15
N HIS A 86 13.52 -9.26 -36.45
CA HIS A 86 13.33 -10.64 -36.88
C HIS A 86 13.32 -10.82 -38.41
N HIS A 87 13.49 -9.73 -39.18
CA HIS A 87 13.72 -9.72 -40.62
C HIS A 87 15.14 -9.26 -40.95
#